data_AF-A0A925H5J0-F1
#
_entry.id   AF-A0A925H5J0-F1
#
_cell.length_a   1.000
_cell.length_b   1.000
_cell.length_c   1.000
_cell.angle_alpha   90.00
_cell.angle_beta   90.00
_cell.angle_gamma   90.00
#
_symmetry.space_group_name_H-M   'P 1'
#
loop_
_entity.id
_entity.type
_entity.pdbx_description
1 polymer ?
#
loop_
_entity_poly.entity_id
_entity_poly.type
_entity_poly.pdbx_seq_one_letter_code
_entity_poly.pdbx_strand_id
1 'polypeptide(L)' 'LSESTEAFDRGKKFDTYRTIESLAEYLLVSQGAYRIEQHTKQPGGRWLLSEYRSLHDAVVLPSIQCKLALREVYDKIKLS' A
#
# COMPACT_ATOMS: atom_id res chain seq x y z
N LEU A 1 7.69 1.83 5.42
CA LEU A 1 7.43 2.93 6.36
C LEU A 1 8.33 2.71 7.54
N SER A 2 9.25 3.63 7.80
CA SER A 2 9.95 3.70 9.08
C SER A 2 9.03 4.36 10.11
N GLU A 3 9.27 4.12 11.40
CA GLU A 3 8.49 4.77 12.48
C GLU A 3 8.44 6.30 12.32
N SER A 4 9.52 6.90 11.81
CA SER A 4 9.65 8.34 11.61
C SER A 4 8.80 8.94 10.47
N THR A 5 8.36 8.14 9.49
CA THR A 5 7.56 8.65 8.34
C THR A 5 6.15 8.09 8.27
N GLU A 6 5.84 7.05 9.05
CA GLU A 6 4.54 6.36 9.00
C GLU A 6 3.35 7.31 9.22
N ALA A 7 3.39 8.16 10.25
CA ALA A 7 2.32 9.13 10.52
C ALA A 7 2.15 10.16 9.38
N PHE A 8 3.25 10.54 8.74
CA PHE A 8 3.24 11.50 7.63
C PHE A 8 2.71 10.87 6.33
N ASP A 9 3.15 9.65 6.01
CA ASP A 9 2.76 8.91 4.82
C ASP A 9 1.28 8.51 4.85
N ARG A 10 0.76 8.17 6.04
CA ARG A 10 -0.66 7.81 6.27
C ARG A 10 -1.61 9.00 6.27
N GLY A 11 -1.17 10.15 6.78
CA GLY A 11 -2.01 11.35 6.87
C GLY A 11 -1.77 12.29 5.69
N LYS A 12 -0.76 13.15 5.85
CA LYS A 12 -0.57 14.35 5.02
C LYS A 12 -0.26 14.04 3.56
N LYS A 13 0.54 12.99 3.27
CA LYS A 13 0.82 12.58 1.88
C LYS A 13 -0.39 11.94 1.23
N PHE A 14 -1.08 11.03 1.92
CA PHE A 14 -2.29 10.42 1.39
C PHE A 14 -3.36 11.46 1.07
N ASP A 15 -3.59 12.43 1.97
CA ASP A 15 -4.52 13.55 1.77
C ASP A 15 -4.17 14.40 0.54
N THR A 16 -2.89 14.57 0.26
CA THR A 16 -2.43 15.30 -0.93
C THR A 16 -2.65 14.47 -2.19
N TYR A 17 -2.17 13.22 -2.20
CA TYR A 17 -2.19 12.39 -3.41
C TYR A 17 -3.59 11.94 -3.81
N ARG A 18 -4.51 11.74 -2.87
CA ARG A 18 -5.90 11.35 -3.19
C ARG A 18 -6.67 12.40 -4.02
N THR A 19 -6.15 13.62 -4.11
CA THR A 19 -6.70 14.69 -4.97
C THR A 19 -6.35 14.52 -6.45
N ILE A 20 -5.31 13.74 -6.76
CA ILE A 20 -4.90 13.46 -8.14
C ILE A 20 -5.99 12.61 -8.81
N GLU A 21 -6.56 13.13 -9.90
CA GLU A 21 -7.70 12.48 -10.57
C GLU A 21 -7.32 11.10 -11.12
N SER A 22 -6.16 11.01 -11.76
CA SER A 22 -5.62 9.79 -12.37
C SER A 22 -5.09 8.77 -11.38
N LEU A 23 -4.97 9.09 -10.08
CA LEU A 23 -4.50 8.15 -9.09
C LEU A 23 -5.59 7.10 -8.82
N ALA A 24 -5.31 5.85 -9.19
CA ALA A 24 -6.23 4.73 -8.98
C ALA A 24 -5.96 3.98 -7.65
N GLU A 25 -4.69 3.84 -7.28
CA GLU A 25 -4.25 2.96 -6.20
C GLU A 25 -3.06 3.58 -5.47
N TYR A 26 -3.06 3.51 -4.14
CA TYR A 26 -1.97 3.99 -3.29
C TYR A 26 -1.55 2.90 -2.31
N LEU A 27 -0.29 2.48 -2.37
CA LEU A 27 0.26 1.43 -1.51
C LEU A 27 1.13 2.01 -0.41
N LEU A 28 0.92 1.53 0.81
CA LEU A 28 1.80 1.74 1.96
C LEU A 28 2.44 0.42 2.34
N VAL A 29 3.77 0.33 2.20
CA VAL A 29 4.55 -0.88 2.54
C VAL A 29 5.27 -0.65 3.86
N SER A 30 4.97 -1.44 4.89
CA SER A 30 5.65 -1.38 6.19
C SER A 30 7.06 -1.96 6.11
N GLN A 31 8.00 -1.40 6.87
CA GLN A 31 9.36 -1.96 7.03
C GLN A 31 9.53 -2.77 8.32
N GLY A 32 8.68 -2.53 9.34
CA GLY A 32 8.75 -3.24 10.63
C GLY A 32 7.83 -4.46 10.73
N ALA A 33 7.04 -4.74 9.69
CA ALA A 33 6.16 -5.90 9.61
C ALA A 33 5.96 -6.31 8.15
N TYR A 34 5.59 -7.57 7.90
CA TYR A 34 5.08 -8.01 6.60
C TYR A 34 3.66 -7.45 6.46
N ARG A 35 3.55 -6.16 6.16
CA ARG A 35 2.28 -5.44 6.07
C ARG A 35 2.29 -4.51 4.88
N ILE A 36 1.36 -4.74 3.97
CA ILE A 36 1.04 -3.80 2.89
C ILE A 36 -0.41 -3.37 3.04
N GLU A 37 -0.65 -2.08 2.91
CA GLU A 37 -1.97 -1.49 2.83
C GLU A 37 -2.19 -0.94 1.43
N GLN A 38 -3.34 -1.25 0.86
CA GLN A 38 -3.78 -0.77 -0.44
C GLN A 38 -5.01 0.11 -0.27
N HIS A 39 -4.89 1.36 -0.69
CA HIS A 39 -6.03 2.26 -0.86
C HIS A 39 -6.40 2.27 -2.33
N THR A 40 -7.58 1.76 -2.68
CA THR A 40 -8.09 1.75 -4.06
C THR A 40 -9.23 2.75 -4.21
N LYS A 41 -9.10 3.67 -5.17
CA LYS A 41 -10.14 4.65 -5.50
C LYS A 41 -11.32 3.94 -6.15
N GLN A 42 -12.50 4.17 -5.59
CA GLN A 42 -13.77 3.60 -6.03
C GLN A 42 -14.59 4.64 -6.80
N PRO A 43 -15.57 4.22 -7.60
CA PRO A 43 -16.57 5.13 -8.15
C PRO A 43 -17.18 6.02 -7.05
N GLY A 44 -17.35 7.31 -7.37
CA GLY A 44 -17.84 8.32 -6.41
C GLY A 44 -16.77 8.88 -5.47
N GLY A 45 -15.48 8.66 -5.73
CA GLY A 45 -14.37 9.31 -4.99
C GLY A 45 -14.09 8.72 -3.61
N ARG A 46 -14.71 7.59 -3.28
CA ARG A 46 -14.44 6.83 -2.04
C ARG A 46 -13.16 6.03 -2.19
N TRP A 47 -12.53 5.69 -1.06
CA TRP A 47 -11.32 4.87 -1.03
C TRP A 47 -11.59 3.62 -0.20
N LEU A 48 -11.29 2.45 -0.77
CA LEU A 48 -11.34 1.17 -0.08
C LEU A 48 -9.94 0.86 0.46
N LEU A 49 -9.84 0.56 1.75
CA LEU A 49 -8.61 0.06 2.38
C LEU A 49 -8.65 -1.48 2.39
N SER A 50 -7.58 -2.10 1.90
CA SER A 50 -7.30 -3.54 2.03
C SER A 50 -5.94 -3.74 2.68
N GLU A 51 -5.84 -4.70 3.60
CA GLU A 51 -4.61 -5.02 4.31
C GLU A 51 -4.13 -6.42 3.99
N TYR A 52 -2.83 -6.56 3.75
CA TYR A 52 -2.15 -7.81 3.46
C TYR A 52 -1.05 -8.01 4.48
N ARG A 53 -1.03 -9.18 5.14
CA ARG A 53 -0.20 -9.42 6.34
C ARG A 53 0.60 -10.72 6.30
N SER A 54 0.38 -11.56 5.28
CA SER A 54 1.05 -12.85 5.10
C SER A 54 1.99 -12.81 3.91
N LEU A 55 3.14 -13.48 3.99
CA LEU A 55 4.05 -13.67 2.85
C LEU A 55 3.41 -14.46 1.69
N HIS A 56 2.32 -15.19 1.97
CA HIS A 56 1.53 -15.90 0.95
C HIS A 56 0.49 -15.00 0.27
N ASP A 57 0.25 -13.80 0.78
CA ASP A 57 -0.66 -12.85 0.16
C ASP A 57 -0.05 -12.25 -1.11
N ALA A 58 -0.93 -11.70 -1.95
CA ALA A 58 -0.53 -10.92 -3.10
C ALA A 58 -1.46 -9.72 -3.30
N VAL A 59 -0.86 -8.56 -3.52
CA VAL A 59 -1.58 -7.34 -3.88
C VAL A 59 -1.88 -7.38 -5.38
N VAL A 60 -3.15 -7.23 -5.76
CA VAL A 60 -3.54 -7.07 -7.17
C VAL A 60 -3.64 -5.58 -7.47
N LEU A 61 -2.99 -5.16 -8.55
CA LEU A 61 -2.94 -3.77 -9.04
C LEU A 61 -3.50 -3.71 -10.47
N PRO A 62 -4.83 -3.66 -10.66
CA PRO A 62 -5.44 -3.71 -11.98
C PRO A 62 -5.02 -2.52 -12.86
N SER A 63 -4.76 -1.35 -12.27
CA SER A 63 -4.39 -0.13 -13.01
C SER A 63 -3.13 -0.27 -13.86
N ILE A 64 -2.25 -1.20 -13.45
CA ILE A 64 -0.98 -1.51 -14.14
C ILE A 64 -0.85 -2.99 -14.49
N GLN A 65 -1.97 -3.75 -14.44
CA GLN A 65 -2.03 -5.19 -14.74
C GLN A 65 -0.97 -6.00 -13.98
N CYS A 66 -0.72 -5.65 -12.72
CA CYS A 66 0.33 -6.25 -11.91
C CYS A 66 -0.24 -7.06 -10.74
N LYS A 67 0.47 -8.11 -10.36
CA LYS A 67 0.27 -8.84 -9.11
C LYS A 67 1.58 -8.86 -8.36
N LEU A 68 1.57 -8.31 -7.16
CA LEU A 68 2.75 -8.15 -6.32
C LEU A 68 2.67 -9.14 -5.15
N ALA A 69 3.46 -10.21 -5.20
CA ALA A 69 3.51 -11.18 -4.11
C ALA A 69 4.28 -10.60 -2.91
N LEU A 70 3.74 -10.71 -1.69
CA LEU A 70 4.39 -10.13 -0.51
C LEU A 70 5.78 -10.75 -0.27
N ARG A 71 5.94 -12.06 -0.53
CA ARG A 71 7.26 -12.72 -0.47
C ARG A 71 8.33 -12.05 -1.34
N GLU A 72 7.96 -11.48 -2.48
CA GLU A 72 8.91 -10.83 -3.40
C GLU A 72 9.25 -9.42 -2.93
N VAL A 73 8.26 -8.70 -2.40
CA VAL A 73 8.46 -7.38 -1.77
C VAL A 73 9.44 -7.49 -0.59
N TYR A 74 9.36 -8.58 0.17
CA TYR A 74 10.13 -8.80 1.39
C TYR A 74 11.29 -9.80 1.24
N ASP A 75 11.67 -10.18 0.01
CA ASP A 75 12.63 -11.27 -0.29
C ASP A 75 14.02 -11.12 0.40
N LYS A 76 14.36 -9.92 0.88
CA LYS A 76 15.64 -9.63 1.57
C LYS A 76 15.46 -8.92 2.91
N ILE A 77 14.25 -8.91 3.44
CA ILE A 77 13.93 -8.28 4.72
C ILE A 77 13.83 -9.38 5.77
N LYS A 78 14.71 -9.32 6.78
CA LYS A 78 14.53 -10.07 8.03
C LYS A 78 13.92 -9.14 9.04
N LEU A 79 12.68 -9.42 9.44
CA LEU A 79 12.08 -8.77 10.60
C LEU A 79 12.71 -9.39 11.84
N SER A 80 13.34 -8.53 12.66
CA SER A 80 13.96 -8.88 13.94
C SER A 80 12.94 -8.97 15.05
#